data_AF-A0A2V8Z7S0-F1
#
_entry.id   AF-A0A2V8Z7S0-F1
#
_cell.length_a   1.000
_cell.length_b   1.000
_cell.length_c   1.000
_cell.angle_alpha   90.00
_cell.angle_beta   90.00
_cell.angle_gamma   90.00
#
_symmetry.space_group_name_H-M   'P 1'
#
loop_
_entity.id
_entity.type
_entity.pdbx_description
1 polymer ?
#
loop_
_entity_poly.entity_id
_entity_poly.type
_entity_poly.pdbx_seq_one_letter_code
_entity_poly.pdbx_strand_id
1 'polypeptide(L)'
;MIERRKALTAVDTERGLLDFETFLTSRAEVDQTSASMRELVALARTYQLTVYDAVYLELARRGGLPLATLDKSLRAVTSEAGVKLLELG
;
A
#
# COMPACT_ATOMS: atom_id res chain seq x y z
N MET A 1 -9.03 19.54 -9.19
CA MET A 1 -8.54 19.83 -10.55
C MET A 1 -7.20 20.57 -10.44
N ILE A 2 -6.10 19.81 -10.34
CA ILE A 2 -4.73 20.34 -10.19
C ILE A 2 -3.98 20.08 -11.50
N GLU A 3 -4.31 20.84 -12.53
CA GLU A 3 -3.50 20.96 -13.76
C GLU A 3 -2.58 22.20 -13.69
N ARG A 4 -2.55 22.91 -12.56
CA ARG A 4 -1.97 24.26 -12.41
C ARG A 4 -0.64 24.32 -11.66
N ARG A 5 0.21 23.30 -11.80
CA ARG A 5 1.66 23.42 -11.52
C ARG A 5 2.41 22.63 -12.58
N LYS A 6 2.89 23.30 -13.63
CA LYS A 6 3.73 22.74 -14.69
C LYS A 6 4.89 21.90 -14.12
N ALA A 7 4.73 20.58 -13.98
CA ALA A 7 5.80 19.71 -13.46
C ALA A 7 5.96 18.38 -14.21
N LEU A 8 4.92 17.87 -14.89
CA LEU A 8 5.03 16.73 -15.81
C LEU A 8 4.18 16.99 -17.04
N THR A 9 4.76 16.82 -18.24
CA THR A 9 4.00 16.77 -19.49
C THR A 9 3.34 15.39 -19.66
N ALA A 10 2.45 15.24 -20.66
CA ALA A 10 1.89 13.93 -21.00
C ALA A 10 3.00 12.92 -21.34
N VAL A 11 4.05 13.36 -22.04
CA VAL A 11 5.22 12.53 -22.38
C VAL A 11 6.02 12.14 -21.14
N ASP A 12 6.16 13.04 -20.15
CA ASP A 12 6.87 12.72 -18.91
C ASP A 12 6.07 11.72 -18.06
N THR A 13 4.74 11.83 -18.05
CA THR A 13 3.85 10.86 -17.37
C THR A 13 3.95 9.49 -18.03
N GLU A 14 3.89 9.42 -19.35
CA GLU A 14 3.98 8.17 -20.11
C GLU A 14 5.35 7.49 -19.89
N ARG A 15 6.44 8.26 -19.95
CA ARG A 15 7.78 7.75 -19.64
C ARG A 15 7.88 7.23 -18.21
N GLY A 16 7.38 8.01 -17.24
CA GLY A 16 7.39 7.60 -15.83
C GLY A 16 6.60 6.32 -15.57
N LEU A 17 5.46 6.14 -16.26
CA LEU A 17 4.67 4.91 -16.17
C LEU A 17 5.42 3.71 -16.72
N LEU A 18 6.07 3.83 -17.90
CA LEU A 18 6.88 2.76 -18.47
C LEU A 18 8.06 2.35 -17.57
N ASP A 19 8.74 3.34 -16.99
CA ASP A 19 9.84 3.09 -16.05
C ASP A 19 9.32 2.36 -14.79
N PHE A 20 8.16 2.77 -14.28
CA PHE A 20 7.53 2.14 -13.13
C PHE A 20 7.03 0.72 -13.43
N GLU A 21 6.42 0.48 -14.58
CA GLU A 21 6.01 -0.85 -15.04
C GLU A 21 7.21 -1.79 -15.16
N THR A 22 8.32 -1.30 -15.73
CA THR A 22 9.57 -2.07 -15.84
C THR A 22 10.11 -2.43 -14.45
N PHE A 23 10.12 -1.46 -13.53
CA PHE A 23 10.53 -1.69 -12.15
C PHE A 23 9.66 -2.75 -11.46
N LEU A 24 8.33 -2.58 -11.51
CA LEU A 24 7.37 -3.51 -10.90
C LEU A 24 7.51 -4.93 -11.44
N THR A 25 7.62 -5.09 -12.76
CA THR A 25 7.76 -6.42 -13.39
C THR A 25 8.99 -7.17 -12.88
N SER A 26 10.06 -6.45 -12.52
CA SER A 26 11.31 -7.07 -12.04
C SER A 26 11.37 -7.29 -10.52
N ARG A 27 10.58 -6.57 -9.73
CA ARG A 27 10.72 -6.53 -8.25
C ARG A 27 9.46 -6.89 -7.49
N ALA A 28 8.29 -6.77 -8.08
CA ALA A 28 7.04 -7.05 -7.40
C ALA A 28 6.87 -8.57 -7.26
N GLU A 29 6.57 -8.99 -6.03
CA GLU A 29 6.21 -10.36 -5.72
C GLU A 29 4.69 -10.45 -5.60
N VAL A 30 4.10 -11.46 -6.26
CA VAL A 30 2.68 -11.78 -6.10
C VAL A 30 2.56 -12.84 -5.03
N ASP A 31 1.99 -12.46 -3.90
CA ASP A 31 1.64 -13.41 -2.86
C ASP A 31 0.38 -14.19 -3.25
N GLN A 32 0.51 -15.51 -3.38
CA GLN A 32 -0.62 -16.41 -3.65
C GLN A 32 -1.34 -16.86 -2.37
N THR A 33 -0.83 -16.47 -1.20
CA THR A 33 -1.42 -16.81 0.09
C THR A 33 -2.52 -15.81 0.42
N SER A 34 -3.78 -16.23 0.33
CA SER A 34 -4.90 -15.39 0.75
C SER A 34 -5.17 -15.56 2.25
N ALA A 35 -5.21 -14.46 2.99
CA ALA A 35 -5.81 -14.46 4.33
C ALA A 35 -7.29 -14.84 4.27
N SER A 36 -7.80 -15.48 5.32
CA SER A 36 -9.23 -15.81 5.34
C SER A 36 -10.08 -14.54 5.46
N MET A 37 -11.25 -14.53 4.82
CA MET A 37 -12.17 -13.40 4.92
C MET A 37 -12.59 -13.12 6.38
N ARG A 38 -12.66 -14.16 7.21
CA ARG A 38 -12.95 -14.03 8.64
C ARG A 38 -11.87 -13.25 9.37
N GLU A 39 -10.60 -13.54 9.12
CA GLU A 39 -9.47 -12.82 9.71
C GLU A 39 -9.43 -11.37 9.24
N LEU A 40 -9.64 -11.12 7.95
CA LEU A 40 -9.66 -9.77 7.38
C LEU A 40 -10.78 -8.92 7.97
N VAL A 41 -11.98 -9.48 8.12
CA VAL A 41 -13.11 -8.78 8.75
C VAL A 41 -12.85 -8.53 10.24
N ALA A 42 -12.23 -9.47 10.94
CA ALA A 42 -11.84 -9.27 12.34
C ALA A 42 -10.81 -8.14 12.47
N LEU A 43 -9.78 -8.16 11.62
CA LEU A 43 -8.72 -7.15 11.60
C LEU A 43 -9.27 -5.76 11.27
N ALA A 44 -10.15 -5.68 10.27
CA ALA A 44 -10.85 -4.45 9.90
C ALA A 44 -11.65 -3.87 11.08
N ARG A 45 -12.35 -4.72 11.85
CA ARG A 45 -13.08 -4.29 13.05
C ARG A 45 -12.16 -3.84 14.18
N THR A 46 -11.09 -4.58 14.43
CA THR A 46 -10.11 -4.25 15.49
C THR A 46 -9.49 -2.88 15.26
N TYR A 47 -9.05 -2.60 14.04
CA TYR A 47 -8.34 -1.36 13.70
C TYR A 47 -9.23 -0.30 13.05
N GLN A 48 -10.55 -0.50 13.04
CA GLN A 48 -11.54 0.41 12.42
C GLN A 48 -11.19 0.76 10.96
N LEU A 49 -10.70 -0.22 10.21
CA LEU A 49 -10.31 -0.10 8.81
C LEU A 49 -11.41 -0.61 7.88
N THR A 50 -11.30 -0.25 6.59
CA THR A 50 -12.01 -1.01 5.56
C THR A 50 -11.40 -2.42 5.47
N VAL A 51 -12.18 -3.39 4.97
CA VAL A 51 -11.65 -4.74 4.69
C VAL A 51 -10.49 -4.68 3.70
N TYR A 52 -10.51 -3.72 2.77
CA TYR A 52 -9.45 -3.51 1.79
C TYR A 52 -8.14 -3.04 2.46
N ASP A 53 -8.21 -2.06 3.35
CA ASP A 53 -7.02 -1.59 4.10
C ASP A 53 -6.49 -2.68 5.04
N ALA A 54 -7.38 -3.50 5.60
CA ALA A 54 -7.00 -4.65 6.42
C ALA A 54 -6.21 -5.69 5.62
N VAL A 55 -6.45 -5.86 4.31
CA VAL A 55 -5.64 -6.75 3.46
C VAL A 55 -4.19 -6.27 3.41
N TYR A 56 -3.95 -4.97 3.22
CA TYR A 56 -2.58 -4.44 3.20
C TYR A 56 -1.89 -4.56 4.55
N LEU A 57 -2.62 -4.32 5.65
CA LEU A 57 -2.09 -4.47 6.99
C LEU A 57 -1.75 -5.93 7.31
N GLU A 58 -2.62 -6.87 6.92
CA GLU A 58 -2.39 -8.30 7.07
C GLU A 58 -1.16 -8.75 6.29
N LEU A 59 -1.07 -8.36 5.01
CA LEU A 59 0.04 -8.73 4.13
C LEU A 59 1.37 -8.22 4.68
N ALA A 60 1.43 -6.95 5.09
CA ALA A 60 2.64 -6.37 5.67
C ALA A 60 3.03 -7.07 6.98
N ARG A 61 2.06 -7.37 7.84
CA ARG A 61 2.29 -8.06 9.12
C ARG A 61 2.79 -9.49 8.90
N ARG A 62 2.17 -10.25 8.00
CA ARG A 62 2.56 -11.63 7.70
C ARG A 62 3.91 -11.71 7.00
N GLY A 63 4.19 -10.78 6.10
CA GLY A 63 5.49 -10.69 5.42
C GLY A 63 6.61 -10.11 6.29
N GLY A 64 6.31 -9.55 7.46
CA GLY A 64 7.28 -8.82 8.27
C GLY A 64 7.84 -7.58 7.56
N LEU A 65 7.07 -7.00 6.64
CA LEU A 65 7.49 -5.89 5.78
C LEU A 65 7.00 -4.54 6.34
N PRO A 66 7.76 -3.45 6.14
CA PRO A 66 7.24 -2.13 6.42
C PRO A 66 6.13 -1.77 5.41
N LEU A 67 5.08 -1.10 5.88
CA LEU A 67 3.97 -0.65 5.05
C LEU A 67 4.22 0.76 4.54
N ALA A 68 4.26 0.91 3.22
CA ALA A 68 4.34 2.21 2.55
C ALA A 68 2.95 2.62 2.07
N THR A 69 2.36 3.66 2.67
CA THR A 69 1.02 4.13 2.26
C THR A 69 0.84 5.62 2.50
N LEU A 70 0.06 6.25 1.63
CA LEU A 70 -0.41 7.64 1.78
C LEU A 70 -1.73 7.72 2.55
N ASP A 71 -2.40 6.59 2.80
CA ASP A 71 -3.65 6.54 3.55
C ASP A 71 -3.42 6.81 5.03
N LYS A 72 -4.05 7.87 5.55
CA LYS A 72 -3.82 8.33 6.94
C LYS A 72 -4.36 7.36 7.98
N SER A 73 -5.51 6.74 7.71
CA SER A 73 -6.15 5.80 8.64
C SER A 73 -5.30 4.54 8.78
N LEU A 74 -4.79 4.03 7.66
CA LEU A 74 -3.92 2.88 7.64
C LEU A 74 -2.55 3.18 8.29
N ARG A 75 -1.95 4.35 8.02
CA ARG A 75 -0.73 4.80 8.70
C ARG A 75 -0.88 4.80 10.21
N ALA A 76 -1.99 5.35 10.71
CA ALA A 76 -2.22 5.54 12.15
C ALA A 76 -2.21 4.23 12.94
N VAL A 77 -2.63 3.12 12.33
CA VAL A 77 -2.76 1.83 13.00
C VAL A 77 -1.56 0.90 12.80
N THR A 78 -0.62 1.23 11.91
CA THR A 78 0.55 0.37 11.61
C THR A 78 1.32 -0.03 12.86
N SER A 79 1.67 0.94 13.71
CA SER A 79 2.43 0.70 14.94
C SER A 79 1.67 -0.20 15.92
N GLU A 80 0.37 0.01 16.09
CA GLU A 80 -0.47 -0.81 16.99
C GLU A 80 -0.64 -2.24 16.45
N ALA A 81 -0.63 -2.39 15.13
CA ALA A 81 -0.68 -3.68 14.44
C ALA A 81 0.66 -4.42 14.39
N GLY A 82 1.72 -3.86 14.98
CA GLY A 82 3.07 -4.44 14.95
C GLY A 82 3.75 -4.34 13.58
N VAL A 83 3.28 -3.44 12.71
CA VAL A 83 3.82 -3.20 11.38
C VAL A 83 4.62 -1.89 11.39
N LYS A 84 5.83 -1.92 10.81
CA LYS A 84 6.63 -0.68 10.67
C LYS A 84 6.05 0.18 9.57
N LEU A 85 5.95 1.48 9.79
CA LEU A 85 5.62 2.42 8.73
C LEU A 85 6.87 2.74 7.91
N LEU A 86 6.77 2.72 6.57
CA LEU A 86 7.81 3.28 5.71
C LEU A 86 7.55 4.79 5.55
N GLU A 87 8.51 5.60 5.96
CA GLU A 87 8.47 7.03 5.71
C GLU A 87 8.68 7.29 4.21
N LEU A 88 7.63 7.77 3.55
CA LEU A 88 7.67 8.23 2.16
C LEU A 88 8.17 9.69 2.18
N GLY A 89 9.42 9.88 1.76
CA GLY A 89 10.09 11.18 1.69
C GLY A 89 9.56 12.13 0.62
#